data_AF-K9YC18-F1
#
_entry.id   AF-K9YC18-F1
#
_cell.length_a   1.000
_cell.length_b   1.000
_cell.length_c   1.000
_cell.angle_alpha   90.00
_cell.angle_beta   90.00
_cell.angle_gamma   90.00
#
_symmetry.space_group_name_H-M   'P 1'
#
loop_
_entity.id
_entity.type
_entity.pdbx_description
1 polymer ?
#
loop_
_entity_poly.entity_id
_entity_poly.type
_entity_poly.pdbx_seq_one_letter_code
_entity_poly.pdbx_strand_id
1 'polypeptide(L)'
;MFILTVDQVAPQTAIRRQNSESKKLVAISYRQWLFIQGESYPVEEREVAIKQAREKIDSGQMCLVVFDDSNQQYVVCYLDPTLEPVEQNPPTLETNEELAALVEAIRQAPDLIKNNRHKLRVYPKSIVGSELVDWLCNYLNCSREEAVKVGQSLVDAGWLHHTWDKHNFADEALLYRFYQDERLSLPFVTG
;
A
#
# COMPACT_ATOMS: atom_id res chain seq x y z
N MET A 1 27.66 -12.91 -14.62
CA MET A 1 26.27 -13.33 -14.86
C MET A 1 25.74 -14.00 -13.60
N PHE A 2 24.68 -13.45 -12.99
CA PHE A 2 24.04 -14.03 -11.82
C PHE A 2 22.74 -14.71 -12.26
N ILE A 3 22.52 -15.93 -11.77
CA ILE A 3 21.22 -16.59 -11.84
C ILE A 3 20.62 -16.42 -10.45
N LEU A 4 19.46 -15.78 -10.38
CA LEU A 4 18.74 -15.51 -9.14
C LEU A 4 17.45 -16.32 -9.11
N THR A 5 16.93 -16.57 -7.93
CA THR A 5 15.57 -17.08 -7.74
C THR A 5 14.59 -15.93 -7.48
N VAL A 6 13.30 -16.13 -7.69
CA VAL A 6 12.27 -15.08 -7.50
C VAL A 6 12.30 -14.46 -6.11
N ASP A 7 12.65 -15.21 -5.06
CA ASP A 7 12.79 -14.73 -3.68
C ASP A 7 14.01 -13.81 -3.47
N GLN A 8 14.99 -13.85 -4.36
CA GLN A 8 16.19 -13.00 -4.29
C GLN A 8 15.99 -11.64 -4.96
N VAL A 9 14.82 -11.40 -5.55
CA VAL A 9 14.46 -10.16 -6.22
C VAL A 9 13.10 -9.66 -5.72
N ALA A 10 12.84 -8.37 -5.84
CA ALA A 10 11.56 -7.80 -5.43
C ALA A 10 10.83 -7.19 -6.63
N PRO A 11 9.52 -7.45 -6.81
CA PRO A 11 8.73 -6.66 -7.76
C PRO A 11 8.71 -5.21 -7.29
N GLN A 12 8.90 -4.28 -8.22
CA GLN A 12 8.96 -2.85 -7.95
C GLN A 12 8.18 -2.10 -9.02
N THR A 13 7.23 -1.29 -8.58
CA THR A 13 6.56 -0.35 -9.48
C THR A 13 7.55 0.73 -9.92
N ALA A 14 7.61 0.98 -11.22
CA ALA A 14 8.49 1.95 -11.82
C ALA A 14 7.75 2.82 -12.84
N ILE A 15 8.30 4.00 -13.12
CA ILE A 15 7.85 4.89 -14.19
C ILE A 15 8.96 5.05 -15.21
N ARG A 16 8.61 4.95 -16.49
CA ARG A 16 9.44 5.37 -17.62
C ARG A 16 8.89 6.67 -18.19
N ARG A 17 9.68 7.73 -18.25
CA ARG A 17 9.30 9.01 -18.87
C ARG A 17 9.82 9.07 -20.31
N GLN A 18 8.94 9.24 -21.29
CA GLN A 18 9.31 9.45 -22.70
C GLN A 18 8.39 10.50 -23.33
N ASN A 19 8.95 11.50 -24.01
CA ASN A 19 8.24 12.47 -24.85
C ASN A 19 6.99 13.11 -24.21
N SER A 20 7.10 13.56 -22.95
CA SER A 20 6.01 14.16 -22.15
C SER A 20 4.96 13.19 -21.60
N GLU A 21 5.05 11.90 -21.91
CA GLU A 21 4.23 10.85 -21.30
C GLU A 21 5.01 10.06 -20.26
N SER A 22 4.32 9.68 -19.19
CA SER A 22 4.86 8.80 -18.15
C SER A 22 4.12 7.47 -18.21
N LYS A 23 4.88 6.38 -18.38
CA LYS A 23 4.33 5.02 -18.38
C LYS A 23 4.69 4.33 -17.08
N LYS A 24 3.67 3.95 -16.31
CA LYS A 24 3.82 3.11 -15.11
C LYS A 24 3.91 1.65 -15.54
N LEU A 25 4.81 0.90 -14.91
CA LEU A 25 5.05 -0.52 -15.21
C LEU A 25 5.61 -1.25 -13.98
N VAL A 26 5.59 -2.58 -14.03
CA VAL A 26 6.19 -3.43 -13.00
C VAL A 26 7.58 -3.84 -13.47
N ALA A 27 8.58 -3.51 -12.67
CA ALA A 27 9.97 -3.88 -12.84
C ALA A 27 10.40 -4.87 -11.74
N ILE A 28 11.59 -5.42 -11.88
CA ILE A 28 12.26 -6.23 -10.87
C ILE A 28 13.39 -5.38 -10.28
N SER A 29 13.39 -5.22 -8.96
CA SER A 29 14.44 -4.53 -8.22
C SER A 29 15.50 -5.52 -7.74
N TYR A 30 16.76 -5.24 -8.06
CA TYR A 30 17.91 -5.98 -7.55
C TYR A 30 19.10 -5.05 -7.34
N ARG A 31 19.60 -4.96 -6.09
CA ARG A 31 20.70 -4.07 -5.69
C ARG A 31 20.50 -2.61 -6.13
N GLN A 32 19.30 -2.07 -5.93
CA GLN A 32 18.89 -0.70 -6.32
C GLN A 32 18.79 -0.44 -7.85
N TRP A 33 19.02 -1.46 -8.67
CA TRP A 33 18.82 -1.38 -10.11
C TRP A 33 17.46 -1.97 -10.49
N LEU A 34 16.85 -1.40 -11.52
CA LEU A 34 15.54 -1.82 -12.03
C LEU A 34 15.68 -2.56 -13.36
N PHE A 35 15.08 -3.74 -13.43
CA PHE A 35 15.12 -4.62 -14.58
C PHE A 35 13.71 -4.85 -15.13
N ILE A 36 13.59 -4.85 -16.46
CA ILE A 36 12.38 -5.21 -17.17
C ILE A 36 12.41 -6.69 -17.50
N GLN A 37 11.31 -7.39 -17.24
CA GLN A 37 11.13 -8.75 -17.71
C GLN A 37 11.13 -8.80 -19.23
N GLY A 38 12.04 -9.59 -19.78
CA GLY A 38 12.13 -9.90 -21.21
C GLY A 38 11.58 -11.29 -21.51
N GLU A 39 12.37 -12.05 -22.25
CA GLU A 39 12.02 -13.40 -22.70
C GLU A 39 12.02 -14.41 -21.54
N SER A 40 11.13 -15.40 -21.67
CA SER A 40 11.02 -16.53 -20.76
C SER A 40 11.35 -17.83 -21.50
N TYR A 41 11.95 -18.76 -20.79
CA TYR A 41 12.43 -20.03 -21.29
C TYR A 41 11.99 -21.11 -20.31
N PRO A 42 11.42 -22.23 -20.78
CA PRO A 42 11.08 -23.34 -19.91
C PRO A 42 12.36 -23.93 -19.28
N VAL A 43 12.22 -24.69 -18.18
CA VAL A 43 13.36 -25.18 -17.39
C VAL A 43 14.35 -26.03 -18.22
N GLU A 44 13.87 -26.73 -19.25
CA GLU A 44 14.69 -27.53 -20.17
C GLU A 44 15.60 -26.67 -21.06
N GLU A 45 15.21 -25.41 -21.29
CA GLU A 45 15.94 -24.45 -22.12
C GLU A 45 16.89 -23.56 -21.30
N ARG A 46 17.27 -23.98 -20.10
CA ARG A 46 18.21 -23.27 -19.22
C ARG A 46 19.46 -22.76 -19.95
N GLU A 47 20.09 -23.60 -20.75
CA GLU A 47 21.32 -23.24 -21.47
C GLU A 47 21.07 -22.17 -22.55
N VAL A 48 19.86 -22.14 -23.13
CA VAL A 48 19.44 -21.11 -24.10
C VAL A 48 19.30 -19.77 -23.40
N ALA A 49 18.61 -19.73 -22.26
CA ALA A 49 18.46 -18.52 -21.45
C ALA A 49 19.82 -17.96 -21.01
N ILE A 50 20.73 -18.84 -20.55
CA ILE A 50 22.10 -18.47 -20.16
C ILE A 50 22.89 -17.92 -21.34
N LYS A 51 22.81 -18.58 -22.50
CA LYS A 51 23.52 -18.13 -23.70
C LYS A 51 23.05 -16.74 -24.14
N GLN A 52 21.74 -16.52 -24.18
CA GLN A 52 21.17 -15.22 -24.51
C GLN A 52 21.61 -14.13 -23.53
N ALA A 53 21.58 -14.42 -22.23
CA ALA A 53 22.04 -13.46 -21.23
C ALA A 53 23.52 -13.10 -21.43
N ARG A 54 24.38 -14.07 -21.75
CA ARG A 54 25.81 -13.83 -22.06
C ARG A 54 25.98 -12.94 -23.29
N GLU A 55 25.30 -13.25 -24.39
CA GLU A 55 25.36 -12.44 -25.62
C GLU A 55 24.93 -10.99 -25.37
N LYS A 56 23.91 -10.78 -24.53
CA LYS A 56 23.45 -9.43 -24.17
C LYS A 56 24.48 -8.69 -23.32
N ILE A 57 25.09 -9.35 -22.34
CA ILE A 57 26.19 -8.79 -21.55
C ILE A 57 27.38 -8.42 -22.44
N ASP A 58 27.75 -9.29 -23.38
CA ASP A 58 28.85 -9.05 -24.32
C ASP A 58 28.56 -7.86 -25.25
N SER A 59 27.28 -7.64 -25.59
CA SER A 59 26.82 -6.45 -26.32
C SER A 59 26.73 -5.17 -25.47
N GLY A 60 27.06 -5.23 -24.18
CA GLY A 60 27.00 -4.11 -23.23
C GLY A 60 25.65 -3.90 -22.54
N GLN A 61 24.65 -4.76 -22.81
CA GLN A 61 23.35 -4.72 -22.14
C GLN A 61 23.39 -5.55 -20.87
N MET A 62 23.35 -4.89 -19.70
CA MET A 62 23.27 -5.58 -18.42
C MET A 62 21.93 -6.32 -18.29
N CYS A 63 21.98 -7.56 -17.83
CA CYS A 63 20.81 -8.40 -17.59
C CYS A 63 21.00 -9.35 -16.39
N LEU A 64 19.88 -9.90 -15.92
CA LEU A 64 19.80 -10.95 -14.91
C LEU A 64 19.01 -12.13 -15.47
N VAL A 65 19.30 -13.33 -14.99
CA VAL A 65 18.44 -14.49 -15.24
C VAL A 65 17.74 -14.82 -13.92
N VAL A 66 16.41 -14.80 -13.92
CA VAL A 66 15.59 -15.11 -12.74
C VAL A 66 14.91 -16.46 -12.98
N PHE A 67 15.07 -17.40 -12.05
CA PHE A 67 14.35 -18.67 -12.05
C PHE A 67 13.07 -18.53 -11.24
N ASP A 68 11.95 -18.76 -11.91
CA ASP A 68 10.60 -18.79 -11.34
C ASP A 68 10.18 -20.24 -11.12
N ASP A 69 10.26 -20.67 -9.87
CA ASP A 69 9.92 -22.04 -9.45
C ASP A 69 8.41 -22.33 -9.57
N SER A 70 7.56 -21.31 -9.49
CA SER A 70 6.10 -21.51 -9.59
C SER A 70 5.70 -21.90 -11.02
N ASN A 71 6.37 -21.29 -12.01
CA ASN A 71 6.10 -21.53 -13.42
C ASN A 71 7.15 -22.43 -14.10
N GLN A 72 8.13 -22.94 -13.35
CA GLN A 72 9.22 -23.79 -13.83
C GLN A 72 9.92 -23.19 -15.07
N GLN A 73 10.32 -21.91 -14.98
CA GLN A 73 10.89 -21.17 -16.11
C GLN A 73 12.02 -20.24 -15.70
N TYR A 74 12.93 -19.97 -16.63
CA TYR A 74 13.95 -18.92 -16.55
C TYR A 74 13.49 -17.68 -17.30
N VAL A 75 13.63 -16.51 -16.69
CA VAL A 75 13.28 -15.22 -17.27
C VAL A 75 14.54 -14.38 -17.39
N VAL A 76 14.83 -13.86 -18.58
CA VAL A 76 15.92 -12.92 -18.79
C VAL A 76 15.38 -11.50 -18.58
N CYS A 77 15.92 -10.81 -17.58
CA CYS A 77 15.50 -9.45 -17.22
C CYS A 77 16.59 -8.44 -17.60
N TYR A 78 16.21 -7.36 -18.27
CA TYR A 78 17.15 -6.36 -18.80
C TYR A 78 17.18 -5.11 -17.96
N LEU A 79 18.39 -4.61 -17.65
CA LEU A 79 18.53 -3.34 -16.97
C LEU A 79 17.95 -2.22 -17.83
N ASP A 80 17.09 -1.40 -17.23
CA ASP A 80 16.63 -0.18 -17.86
C ASP A 80 16.99 1.04 -16.99
N PRO A 81 18.02 1.80 -17.38
CA PRO A 81 18.48 2.95 -16.62
C PRO A 81 17.52 4.15 -16.71
N THR A 82 16.50 4.09 -17.58
CA THR A 82 15.50 5.15 -17.72
C THR A 82 14.30 4.99 -16.77
N LEU A 83 14.28 3.92 -15.99
CA LEU A 83 13.25 3.69 -14.98
C LEU A 83 13.58 4.44 -13.70
N GLU A 84 12.57 5.14 -13.19
CA GLU A 84 12.57 5.68 -11.85
C GLU A 84 11.69 4.79 -10.96
N PRO A 85 12.19 4.33 -9.79
CA PRO A 85 11.34 3.61 -8.87
C PRO A 85 10.22 4.55 -8.42
N VAL A 86 8.99 4.06 -8.47
CA VAL A 86 7.91 4.72 -7.73
C VAL A 86 8.14 4.34 -6.28
N GLU A 87 8.65 5.28 -5.50
CA GLU A 87 8.51 5.17 -4.04
C GLU A 87 7.02 4.97 -3.78
N GLN A 88 6.67 3.76 -3.35
CA GLN A 88 5.38 3.55 -2.73
C GLN A 88 5.45 4.34 -1.42
N ASN A 89 5.15 5.63 -1.50
CA ASN A 89 4.58 6.27 -0.35
C ASN A 89 3.35 5.43 0.04
N PRO A 90 3.03 5.32 1.35
CA PRO A 90 1.74 4.80 1.79
C PRO A 90 0.63 5.28 0.86
N PRO A 91 -0.47 4.55 0.66
CA PRO A 91 -1.62 5.09 -0.04
C PRO A 91 -2.03 6.41 0.63
N THR A 92 -1.55 7.53 0.11
CA THR A 92 -1.91 8.84 0.59
C THR A 92 -3.25 9.08 -0.08
N LEU A 93 -4.32 8.74 0.63
CA LEU A 93 -5.67 9.15 0.27
C LEU A 93 -5.69 10.67 0.44
N GLU A 94 -5.25 11.39 -0.59
CA GLU A 94 -5.06 12.85 -0.59
C GLU A 94 -6.31 13.57 -1.05
N THR A 95 -7.16 12.90 -1.83
CA THR A 95 -8.38 13.52 -2.35
C THR A 95 -9.56 13.29 -1.42
N ASN A 96 -10.43 14.30 -1.32
CA ASN A 96 -11.68 14.17 -0.57
C ASN A 96 -12.59 13.06 -1.11
N GLU A 97 -12.51 12.73 -2.40
CA GLU A 97 -13.30 11.66 -3.02
C GLU A 97 -12.87 10.28 -2.52
N GLU A 98 -11.55 10.05 -2.45
CA GLU A 98 -10.97 8.81 -1.92
C GLU A 98 -11.27 8.65 -0.42
N LEU A 99 -11.14 9.74 0.36
CA LEU A 99 -11.50 9.75 1.78
C LEU A 99 -12.99 9.48 1.97
N ALA A 100 -13.87 10.07 1.14
CA ALA A 100 -15.30 9.80 1.20
C ALA A 100 -15.64 8.33 0.91
N ALA A 101 -15.02 7.73 -0.10
CA ALA A 101 -15.19 6.31 -0.40
C ALA A 101 -14.71 5.42 0.77
N LEU A 102 -13.59 5.77 1.40
CA LEU A 102 -13.10 5.08 2.59
C LEU A 102 -14.07 5.22 3.77
N VAL A 103 -14.62 6.41 4.02
CA VAL A 103 -15.62 6.63 5.07
C VAL A 103 -16.84 5.73 4.88
N GLU A 104 -17.34 5.61 3.64
CA GLU A 104 -18.45 4.70 3.34
C GLU A 104 -18.08 3.24 3.60
N ALA A 105 -16.87 2.80 3.25
CA ALA A 105 -16.39 1.47 3.53
C ALA A 105 -16.28 1.20 5.05
N ILE A 106 -15.72 2.15 5.82
CA ILE A 106 -15.65 2.08 7.29
C ILE A 106 -17.06 1.97 7.89
N ARG A 107 -18.04 2.70 7.34
CA ARG A 107 -19.43 2.67 7.81
C ARG A 107 -20.14 1.35 7.55
N GLN A 108 -19.72 0.62 6.53
CA GLN A 108 -20.24 -0.71 6.21
C GLN A 108 -19.50 -1.84 6.96
N ALA A 109 -18.38 -1.52 7.61
CA ALA A 109 -17.62 -2.50 8.38
C ALA A 109 -18.41 -2.98 9.61
N PRO A 110 -18.61 -4.30 9.77
CA PRO A 110 -19.33 -4.85 10.91
C PRO A 110 -18.57 -4.58 12.21
N ASP A 111 -19.29 -4.24 13.27
CA ASP A 111 -18.79 -4.05 14.64
C ASP A 111 -17.69 -2.98 14.84
N LEU A 112 -17.32 -2.23 13.80
CA LEU A 112 -16.32 -1.18 13.88
C LEU A 112 -16.90 0.12 14.47
N ILE A 113 -18.12 0.50 14.05
CA ILE A 113 -18.86 1.63 14.61
C ILE A 113 -19.88 1.09 15.62
N LYS A 114 -19.68 1.39 16.91
CA LYS A 114 -20.53 0.87 17.99
C LYS A 114 -20.67 1.85 19.15
N ASN A 115 -21.52 1.50 20.12
CA ASN A 115 -21.67 2.30 21.34
C ASN A 115 -20.61 1.86 22.35
N ASN A 116 -19.47 2.56 22.39
CA ASN A 116 -18.41 2.27 23.35
C ASN A 116 -18.71 2.90 24.72
N ARG A 117 -18.22 2.27 25.79
CA ARG A 117 -18.28 2.79 27.15
C ARG A 117 -16.88 3.08 27.64
N HIS A 118 -16.67 4.27 28.18
CA HIS A 118 -15.44 4.61 28.87
C HIS A 118 -15.78 5.31 30.19
N LYS A 119 -15.34 4.71 31.30
CA LYS A 119 -15.74 5.06 32.66
C LYS A 119 -17.28 5.08 32.79
N LEU A 120 -17.85 6.17 33.27
CA LEU A 120 -19.30 6.33 33.51
C LEU A 120 -20.04 6.93 32.30
N ARG A 121 -19.39 7.07 31.13
CA ARG A 121 -19.99 7.70 29.95
C ARG A 121 -20.09 6.72 28.77
N VAL A 122 -21.20 6.84 28.05
CA VAL A 122 -21.45 6.13 26.79
C VAL A 122 -21.11 7.06 25.63
N TYR A 123 -20.38 6.53 24.66
CA TYR A 123 -19.98 7.21 23.43
C TYR A 123 -20.70 6.51 22.26
N PRO A 124 -21.92 6.96 21.91
CA PRO A 124 -22.65 6.35 20.82
C PRO A 124 -21.91 6.52 19.50
N LYS A 125 -22.05 5.53 18.61
CA LYS A 125 -21.46 5.51 17.26
C LYS A 125 -20.00 5.97 17.23
N SER A 126 -19.18 5.38 18.11
CA SER A 126 -17.76 5.67 18.19
C SER A 126 -16.95 4.48 17.70
N ILE A 127 -15.69 4.75 17.40
CA ILE A 127 -14.69 3.80 16.90
C ILE A 127 -13.48 3.88 17.82
N VAL A 128 -12.89 2.74 18.16
CA VAL A 128 -11.62 2.69 18.89
C VAL A 128 -10.48 2.88 17.88
N GLY A 129 -9.53 3.78 18.15
CA GLY A 129 -8.44 4.11 17.23
C GLY A 129 -7.66 2.87 16.75
N SER A 130 -7.26 2.02 17.68
CA SER A 130 -6.54 0.78 17.36
C SER A 130 -7.38 -0.23 16.56
N GLU A 131 -8.69 -0.32 16.80
CA GLU A 131 -9.58 -1.17 16.00
C GLU A 131 -9.72 -0.63 14.57
N LEU A 132 -9.74 0.70 14.39
CA LEU A 132 -9.74 1.31 13.07
C LEU A 132 -8.42 1.06 12.33
N VAL A 133 -7.28 1.12 13.03
CA VAL A 133 -5.97 0.80 12.45
C VAL A 133 -5.93 -0.66 11.98
N ASP A 134 -6.38 -1.61 12.81
CA ASP A 134 -6.47 -3.02 12.44
C ASP A 134 -7.31 -3.21 11.17
N TRP A 135 -8.45 -2.54 11.11
CA TRP A 135 -9.34 -2.60 9.95
C TRP A 135 -8.69 -1.99 8.69
N LEU A 136 -8.06 -0.82 8.81
CA LEU A 136 -7.38 -0.14 7.70
C LEU A 136 -6.21 -0.96 7.15
N CYS A 137 -5.39 -1.56 8.02
CA CYS A 137 -4.31 -2.45 7.60
C CYS A 137 -4.82 -3.61 6.74
N ASN A 138 -5.93 -4.23 7.15
CA ASN A 138 -6.53 -5.32 6.40
C ASN A 138 -7.20 -4.85 5.10
N TYR A 139 -7.91 -3.72 5.13
CA TYR A 139 -8.67 -3.21 3.99
C TYR A 139 -7.76 -2.64 2.89
N LEU A 140 -6.70 -1.93 3.26
CA LEU A 140 -5.76 -1.28 2.34
C LEU A 140 -4.49 -2.10 2.10
N ASN A 141 -4.31 -3.21 2.80
CA ASN A 141 -3.08 -4.03 2.79
C ASN A 141 -1.82 -3.17 3.07
N CYS A 142 -1.87 -2.37 4.15
CA CYS A 142 -0.85 -1.41 4.53
C CYS A 142 -0.31 -1.67 5.96
N SER A 143 0.84 -1.07 6.31
CA SER A 143 1.37 -1.17 7.68
C SER A 143 0.55 -0.34 8.68
N ARG A 144 0.79 -0.56 9.98
CA ARG A 144 0.09 0.22 11.03
C ARG A 144 0.46 1.70 10.96
N GLU A 145 1.72 2.01 10.70
CA GLU A 145 2.20 3.38 10.53
C GLU A 145 1.51 4.08 9.36
N GLU A 146 1.26 3.34 8.28
CA GLU A 146 0.52 3.84 7.11
C GLU A 146 -0.96 4.04 7.42
N ALA A 147 -1.60 3.08 8.11
CA ALA A 147 -2.97 3.21 8.57
C ALA A 147 -3.18 4.40 9.52
N VAL A 148 -2.20 4.69 10.39
CA VAL A 148 -2.23 5.89 11.26
C VAL A 148 -2.21 7.17 10.43
N LYS A 149 -1.39 7.24 9.37
CA LYS A 149 -1.38 8.40 8.46
C LYS A 149 -2.74 8.56 7.76
N VAL A 150 -3.35 7.47 7.30
CA VAL A 150 -4.69 7.49 6.69
C VAL A 150 -5.74 7.99 7.68
N GLY A 151 -5.74 7.48 8.92
CA GLY A 151 -6.64 7.96 9.96
C GLY A 151 -6.41 9.43 10.30
N GLN A 152 -5.16 9.90 10.26
CA GLN A 152 -4.84 11.31 10.42
C GLN A 152 -5.40 12.16 9.25
N SER A 153 -5.31 11.69 8.00
CA SER A 153 -5.93 12.37 6.86
C SER A 153 -7.45 12.50 7.01
N LEU A 154 -8.13 11.48 7.57
CA LEU A 154 -9.57 11.56 7.88
C LEU A 154 -9.87 12.63 8.94
N VAL A 155 -8.98 12.82 9.91
CA VAL A 155 -9.10 13.88 10.92
C VAL A 155 -8.85 15.26 10.32
N ASP A 156 -7.76 15.42 9.58
CA ASP A 156 -7.36 16.70 8.97
C ASP A 156 -8.38 17.19 7.94
N ALA A 157 -8.99 16.27 7.18
CA ALA A 157 -10.06 16.56 6.22
C ALA A 157 -11.44 16.76 6.88
N GLY A 158 -11.55 16.61 8.21
CA GLY A 158 -12.78 16.88 8.95
C GLY A 158 -13.88 15.82 8.78
N TRP A 159 -13.52 14.58 8.45
CA TRP A 159 -14.45 13.45 8.46
C TRP A 159 -14.59 12.87 9.86
N LEU A 160 -13.46 12.62 10.51
CA LEU A 160 -13.34 11.95 11.80
C LEU A 160 -12.79 12.92 12.86
N HIS A 161 -13.16 12.76 14.12
CA HIS A 161 -12.56 13.51 15.22
C HIS A 161 -12.44 12.66 16.48
N HIS A 162 -11.50 13.02 17.35
CA HIS A 162 -11.43 12.45 18.69
C HIS A 162 -12.62 12.95 19.51
N THR A 163 -13.30 12.09 20.26
CA THR A 163 -14.54 12.42 21.00
C THR A 163 -14.44 13.52 22.07
N TRP A 164 -13.22 13.97 22.39
CA TRP A 164 -12.97 15.16 23.23
C TRP A 164 -12.18 16.27 22.50
N ASP A 165 -11.84 16.10 21.23
CA ASP A 165 -11.07 17.06 20.42
C ASP A 165 -9.72 17.47 21.04
N LYS A 166 -9.00 16.49 21.61
CA LYS A 166 -7.72 16.70 22.32
C LYS A 166 -6.54 15.98 21.70
N HIS A 167 -6.79 15.04 20.78
CA HIS A 167 -5.78 14.15 20.26
C HIS A 167 -5.89 14.07 18.74
N ASN A 168 -4.72 13.98 18.12
CA ASN A 168 -4.56 13.51 16.75
C ASN A 168 -5.01 12.05 16.63
N PHE A 169 -5.06 11.53 15.40
CA PHE A 169 -5.31 10.13 15.19
C PHE A 169 -4.12 9.30 15.70
N ALA A 170 -4.39 8.25 16.46
CA ALA A 170 -3.38 7.39 17.03
C ALA A 170 -3.86 5.94 17.10
N ASP A 171 -2.91 5.02 16.95
CA ASP A 171 -3.11 3.58 17.15
C ASP A 171 -3.19 3.24 18.65
N GLU A 172 -4.26 3.71 19.29
CA GLU A 172 -4.48 3.59 20.72
C GLU A 172 -5.95 3.31 21.02
N ALA A 173 -6.24 2.95 22.26
CA ALA A 173 -7.60 2.77 22.77
C ALA A 173 -8.34 4.11 23.00
N LEU A 174 -8.14 5.08 22.11
CA LEU A 174 -8.83 6.37 22.08
C LEU A 174 -10.12 6.26 21.27
N LEU A 175 -11.12 7.06 21.63
CA LEU A 175 -12.43 7.03 20.99
C LEU A 175 -12.56 8.16 19.97
N TYR A 176 -12.88 7.78 18.74
CA TYR A 176 -13.13 8.65 17.61
C TYR A 176 -14.59 8.54 17.15
N ARG A 177 -15.05 9.55 16.42
CA ARG A 177 -16.41 9.62 15.87
C ARG A 177 -16.39 10.40 14.56
N PHE A 178 -17.28 10.06 13.63
CA PHE A 178 -17.52 10.88 12.45
C PHE A 178 -18.35 12.12 12.79
N TYR A 179 -17.98 13.29 12.28
CA TYR A 179 -18.71 14.54 12.54
C TYR A 179 -20.20 14.45 12.17
N GLN A 180 -20.54 13.68 11.13
CA GLN A 180 -21.93 13.46 10.71
C GLN A 180 -22.79 12.79 11.81
N ASP A 181 -22.18 12.04 12.71
CA ASP A 181 -22.88 11.33 13.79
C ASP A 181 -22.97 12.14 15.10
N GLU A 182 -22.30 13.31 15.21
CA GLU A 182 -22.42 14.18 16.40
C GLU A 182 -23.84 14.67 16.65
N ARG A 183 -24.57 15.02 15.58
CA ARG A 183 -25.91 15.62 15.64
C ARG A 183 -26.98 14.71 16.26
N LEU A 184 -26.68 13.43 16.46
CA LEU A 184 -27.56 12.47 17.12
C LEU A 184 -27.26 12.30 18.63
N SER A 185 -26.31 13.08 19.16
CA SER A 185 -25.90 13.04 20.56
C SER A 185 -26.19 14.36 21.30
N LEU A 186 -27.41 14.91 21.13
CA LEU A 186 -27.87 15.95 22.05
C LEU A 186 -27.77 15.42 23.49
N PRO A 187 -27.18 16.19 24.42
CA PRO A 187 -27.13 15.80 25.82
C PRO A 187 -28.56 15.72 26.35
N PHE A 188 -28.85 14.64 27.07
CA PHE A 188 -30.05 14.54 27.89
C PHE A 188 -30.18 15.80 28.76
N VAL A 189 -31.39 16.35 28.75
CA VAL A 189 -31.90 17.44 29.57
C VAL A 189 -31.45 17.28 31.02
N THR A 190 -30.86 18.32 31.61
CA THR A 190 -30.71 18.41 33.06
C THR A 190 -32.05 18.87 33.64
N GLY A 191 -32.58 18.09 34.58
CA GLY A 191 -33.74 18.46 35.39
C GLY A 191 -33.41 19.49 36.46
#